data_AF-F3FY92-F1
#
_entry.id   AF-F3FY92-F1
#
_cell.length_a   1.000
_cell.length_b   1.000
_cell.length_c   1.000
_cell.angle_alpha   90.00
_cell.angle_beta   90.00
_cell.angle_gamma   90.00
#
_symmetry.space_group_name_H-M   'P 1'
#
loop_
_entity.id
_entity.type
_entity.pdbx_description
1 polymer ?
#
loop_
_entity_poly.entity_id
_entity_poly.type
_entity_poly.pdbx_seq_one_letter_code
_entity_poly.pdbx_strand_id
1 'polypeptide(L)' 'QLPGIALHNLYGPTEAAIDVTAWDCSGPNTPDSTPIGKPVANTRIYLLDAHQQP' A
#
# COMPACT_ATOMS: atom_id res chain seq x y z
N GLN A 1 3.97 -16.10 -9.61
CA GLN A 1 3.73 -14.93 -10.51
C GLN A 1 3.95 -15.35 -11.95
N LEU A 2 3.28 -14.71 -12.90
CA LEU A 2 3.48 -14.96 -14.33
C LEU A 2 4.77 -14.28 -14.81
N PRO A 3 5.58 -14.93 -15.67
CA PRO A 3 6.80 -14.33 -16.20
C PRO A 3 6.51 -13.01 -16.95
N GLY A 4 7.30 -11.97 -16.67
CA GLY A 4 7.20 -10.67 -17.36
C GLY A 4 6.01 -9.79 -16.96
N ILE A 5 5.22 -10.20 -15.97
CA ILE A 5 4.08 -9.43 -15.48
C ILE A 5 4.37 -8.88 -14.08
N ALA A 6 4.24 -7.56 -13.93
CA ALA A 6 4.29 -6.91 -12.63
C ALA A 6 2.91 -6.97 -11.96
N LEU A 7 2.90 -7.28 -10.66
CA LEU A 7 1.71 -7.25 -9.83
C LEU A 7 1.91 -6.21 -8.73
N HIS A 8 0.93 -5.34 -8.56
CA HIS A 8 0.93 -4.32 -7.52
C HIS A 8 -0.35 -4.40 -6.71
N ASN A 9 -0.23 -4.21 -5.40
CA ASN A 9 -1.37 -3.99 -4.52
C ASN A 9 -1.48 -2.48 -4.25
N LEU A 10 -2.63 -1.90 -4.58
CA LEU A 10 -2.92 -0.49 -4.39
C LEU A 10 -4.03 -0.35 -3.37
N TYR A 11 -3.96 0.69 -2.56
CA TYR A 11 -4.99 0.97 -1.56
C TYR A 11 -5.19 2.47 -1.40
N GLY A 12 -6.46 2.85 -1.38
CA GLY A 12 -6.89 4.13 -0.86
C GLY A 12 -8.42 4.23 -0.80
N PRO A 13 -8.94 5.13 0.04
CA PRO A 13 -10.35 5.51 0.00
C PRO A 13 -10.62 6.48 -1.15
N THR A 14 -11.89 6.62 -1.56
CA THR A 14 -12.28 7.56 -2.62
C THR A 14 -11.90 9.00 -2.28
N GLU A 15 -12.02 9.39 -1.02
CA GLU A 15 -11.76 10.73 -0.48
C GLU A 15 -10.28 11.15 -0.58
N ALA A 16 -9.36 10.19 -0.75
CA ALA A 16 -7.93 10.44 -0.82
C ALA A 16 -7.33 10.21 -2.23
N ALA A 17 -8.17 10.37 -3.27
CA ALA A 17 -7.79 10.21 -4.68
C ALA A 17 -7.56 8.76 -5.14
N ILE A 18 -8.47 7.86 -4.73
CA ILE A 18 -8.55 6.44 -5.13
C ILE A 18 -7.44 5.60 -4.50
N ASP A 19 -6.16 5.88 -4.79
CA ASP A 19 -5.03 5.12 -4.26
C ASP A 19 -4.00 6.06 -3.63
N VAL A 20 -3.58 5.72 -2.41
CA VAL A 20 -2.60 6.50 -1.63
C VAL A 20 -1.39 5.70 -1.20
N THR A 21 -1.46 4.37 -1.23
CA THR A 21 -0.33 3.50 -0.99
C THR A 21 -0.17 2.46 -2.09
N ALA A 22 1.08 2.07 -2.35
CA ALA A 22 1.41 1.03 -3.31
C ALA A 22 2.42 0.05 -2.73
N TRP A 23 2.20 -1.23 -3.00
CA TRP A 23 3.11 -2.33 -2.72
C TRP A 23 3.49 -3.05 -4.02
N ASP A 24 4.79 -3.29 -4.20
CA ASP A 24 5.30 -4.11 -5.28
C ASP A 24 5.33 -5.58 -4.84
N CYS A 25 4.53 -6.41 -5.51
CA CYS A 25 4.44 -7.83 -5.20
C CYS A 25 5.57 -8.65 -5.86
N SER A 26 6.52 -8.06 -6.59
CA SER A 26 7.60 -8.75 -7.33
C SER A 26 8.60 -9.53 -6.46
N GLY A 27 8.49 -9.43 -5.12
CA GLY A 27 9.31 -10.18 -4.18
C GLY A 27 9.15 -11.70 -4.29
N PRO A 28 10.14 -12.49 -3.84
CA PRO A 28 10.17 -13.94 -4.00
C PRO A 28 8.99 -14.67 -3.34
N ASN A 29 8.36 -14.05 -2.33
CA ASN A 29 7.15 -14.53 -1.70
C ASN A 29 6.16 -13.36 -1.54
N THR A 30 4.95 -13.50 -2.06
CA THR A 30 3.83 -12.63 -1.72
C THR A 30 3.14 -13.21 -0.48
N PRO A 31 3.14 -12.52 0.67
CA PRO A 31 2.50 -13.03 1.88
C PRO A 31 0.97 -13.05 1.75
N ASP A 32 0.32 -13.98 2.45
CA ASP A 32 -1.16 -14.10 2.46
C ASP A 32 -1.83 -12.77 2.86
N SER A 33 -1.25 -12.06 3.83
CA SER A 33 -1.58 -10.68 4.14
C SER A 33 -0.66 -9.73 3.37
N THR A 34 -0.94 -9.55 2.07
CA THR A 34 -0.17 -8.63 1.22
C THR A 34 -0.27 -7.20 1.75
N PRO A 35 0.84 -6.51 2.05
CA PRO A 35 0.79 -5.14 2.54
C PRO A 35 0.09 -4.20 1.56
N ILE A 36 -0.54 -3.14 2.10
CA ILE A 36 -1.03 -2.02 1.29
C ILE A 36 0.09 -1.10 0.80
N GLY A 37 1.29 -1.26 1.38
CA GLY A 37 2.52 -0.64 0.91
C GLY A 37 2.83 0.70 1.55
N LYS A 38 3.53 1.57 0.78
CA LYS A 38 4.04 2.87 1.25
C LYS A 38 3.28 4.02 0.60
N PRO A 39 3.22 5.21 1.25
CA PRO A 39 2.59 6.38 0.66
C PRO A 39 3.18 6.70 -0.71
N VAL A 40 2.33 7.06 -1.67
CA VAL A 40 2.74 7.65 -2.94
C VAL A 40 3.29 9.06 -2.72
N ALA A 41 3.90 9.63 -3.77
CA ALA A 41 4.48 10.97 -3.70
C ALA A 41 3.47 12.01 -3.19
N ASN A 42 3.95 12.90 -2.31
CA ASN A 42 3.16 13.97 -1.69
C ASN A 42 1.99 13.51 -0.79
N THR A 43 1.93 12.22 -0.43
CA THR A 43 0.93 11.67 0.50
C THR A 43 1.62 11.16 1.77
N ARG A 44 0.89 11.12 2.89
CA ARG A 44 1.38 10.61 4.18
C ARG A 44 0.37 9.63 4.77
N ILE A 45 0.89 8.64 5.49
CA ILE A 45 0.11 7.70 6.30
C ILE A 45 0.55 7.86 7.75
N TYR A 46 -0.43 7.99 8.64
CA TYR A 46 -0.23 8.02 10.07
C TYR A 46 -1.01 6.87 10.69
N LEU A 47 -0.38 6.11 11.56
CA LEU A 47 -1.05 5.14 12.42
C LEU A 47 -1.18 5.83 13.76
N LEU A 48 -2.41 6.08 14.21
CA LEU A 48 -2.65 6.85 15.42
C LEU A 48 -3.24 5.96 16.51
N ASP A 49 -2.87 6.23 17.76
CA ASP A 49 -3.55 5.69 18.94
C ASP A 49 -4.88 6.40 19.22
N ALA A 50 -5.57 6.01 20.30
CA ALA A 50 -6.85 6.59 20.70
C ALA A 50 -6.75 8.08 21.13
N HIS A 51 -5.55 8.57 21.41
CA HIS A 51 -5.25 9.95 21.79
C HIS A 51 -4.70 10.77 20.60
N GLN A 52 -4.80 10.24 19.38
CA GLN A 52 -4.33 10.86 18.13
C GLN A 52 -2.81 11.05 18.09
N GLN A 53 -2.06 10.25 18.84
CA GLN A 53 -0.60 10.23 18.77
C GLN A 53 -0.12 9.16 17.79
N PRO A 54 0.88 9.47 16.94
CA PRO A 54 1.45 8.52 16.00
C PRO A 54 2.39 7.49 16.64
#